data_AF-A0A1G8ECH6-F1
#
_entry.id   AF-A0A1G8ECH6-F1
#
_cell.length_a   1.000
_cell.length_b   1.000
_cell.length_c   1.000
_cell.angle_alpha   90.00
_cell.angle_beta   90.00
_cell.angle_gamma   90.00
#
_symmetry.space_group_name_H-M   'P 1'
#
loop_
_entity.id
_entity.type
_entity.pdbx_description
1 polymer ?
#
loop_
_entity_poly.entity_id
_entity_poly.type
_entity_poly.pdbx_seq_one_letter_code
_entity_poly.pdbx_strand_id
1 'polypeptide(L)'
;MNLWNLITRFGDSSLLLPCALLIYGWLLYRREGGDAHRWLLLFGLAASLTLASKLAFMGWGIGIPEWNFTGLSGHSMMAGSVLPVLGALLARGRPAWRLAAAAVGMLLALLVGTSRLEINAHSPAEVYAGLSAGLGASGAFLYLTRQRLPSLSPLLLGLVLLFTLSQGATGVRAPTHQLLQRLAASMAGRDQAFTREHWPAAERLKAQAPAA
;
A
#
# COMPACT_ATOMS: atom_id res chain seq x y z
N MET A 1 -20.81 -2.04 -10.03
CA MET A 1 -19.42 -1.73 -9.60
C MET A 1 -18.53 -1.91 -10.82
N ASN A 2 -17.76 -0.88 -11.21
CA ASN A 2 -16.85 -1.00 -12.37
C ASN A 2 -15.66 -1.91 -12.05
N LEU A 3 -15.09 -2.56 -13.07
CA LEU A 3 -13.96 -3.50 -12.94
C LEU A 3 -12.79 -2.88 -12.14
N TRP A 4 -12.45 -1.62 -12.41
CA TRP A 4 -11.39 -0.89 -11.71
C TRP A 4 -11.64 -0.71 -10.21
N ASN A 5 -12.90 -0.51 -9.81
CA ASN A 5 -13.28 -0.43 -8.40
C ASN A 5 -13.10 -1.79 -7.70
N LEU A 6 -13.34 -2.90 -8.40
CA LEU A 6 -13.07 -4.23 -7.87
C LEU A 6 -11.57 -4.47 -7.69
N ILE A 7 -10.76 -4.11 -8.69
CA ILE A 7 -9.30 -4.25 -8.66
C ILE A 7 -8.70 -3.41 -7.53
N THR A 8 -9.16 -2.17 -7.33
CA THR A 8 -8.68 -1.31 -6.24
C THR A 8 -8.89 -1.92 -4.85
N ARG A 9 -9.91 -2.77 -4.65
CA ARG A 9 -10.13 -3.44 -3.34
C ARG A 9 -8.97 -4.36 -2.95
N PHE A 10 -8.24 -4.91 -3.92
CA PHE A 10 -7.04 -5.70 -3.65
C PHE A 10 -5.87 -4.86 -3.12
N GLY A 11 -5.94 -3.53 -3.21
CA GLY A 11 -5.01 -2.60 -2.57
C GLY A 11 -5.52 -1.98 -1.27
N ASP A 12 -6.74 -2.31 -0.84
CA ASP A 12 -7.35 -1.68 0.33
C ASP A 12 -6.62 -2.11 1.60
N SER A 13 -6.32 -1.15 2.47
CA SER A 13 -5.65 -1.41 3.75
C SER A 13 -6.48 -2.31 4.66
N SER A 14 -7.82 -2.28 4.56
CA SER A 14 -8.70 -3.18 5.30
C SER A 14 -8.51 -4.66 4.94
N LEU A 15 -8.08 -4.95 3.72
CA LEU A 15 -7.76 -6.30 3.25
C LEU A 15 -6.28 -6.65 3.49
N LEU A 16 -5.38 -5.73 3.12
CA LEU A 16 -3.94 -6.03 3.08
C LEU A 16 -3.25 -5.86 4.43
N LEU A 17 -3.75 -5.02 5.35
CA LEU A 17 -3.15 -4.88 6.68
C LEU A 17 -3.30 -6.17 7.50
N PRO A 18 -4.47 -6.83 7.56
CA PRO A 18 -4.59 -8.15 8.19
C PRO A 18 -3.70 -9.21 7.54
N CYS A 19 -3.52 -9.16 6.21
CA CYS A 19 -2.55 -10.01 5.52
C CYS A 19 -1.09 -9.71 5.93
N ALA A 20 -0.73 -8.44 6.11
CA ALA A 20 0.60 -8.05 6.60
C ALA A 20 0.85 -8.54 8.03
N LEU A 21 -0.18 -8.48 8.89
CA LEU A 21 -0.14 -9.03 10.24
C LEU A 21 -0.07 -10.57 10.22
N LEU A 22 -0.79 -11.22 9.30
CA LEU A 22 -0.71 -12.66 9.09
C LEU A 22 0.71 -13.08 8.72
N ILE A 23 1.39 -12.36 7.81
CA ILE A 23 2.80 -12.63 7.47
C ILE A 23 3.66 -12.57 8.74
N TYR A 24 3.54 -11.49 9.52
CA TYR A 24 4.31 -11.32 10.75
C TYR A 24 4.05 -12.45 11.76
N GLY A 25 2.78 -12.71 12.08
CA GLY A 25 2.38 -13.75 13.03
C GLY A 25 2.75 -15.16 12.56
N TRP A 26 2.68 -15.41 11.24
CA TRP A 26 3.09 -16.67 10.65
C TRP A 26 4.59 -16.91 10.80
N LEU A 27 5.43 -15.90 10.55
CA LEU A 27 6.87 -16.01 10.73
C LEU A 27 7.23 -16.27 12.20
N LEU A 28 6.57 -15.59 13.14
CA LEU A 28 6.72 -15.87 14.58
C LEU A 28 6.29 -17.30 14.94
N TYR A 29 5.14 -17.76 14.44
CA TYR A 29 4.64 -19.13 14.67
C TYR A 29 5.62 -20.19 14.14
N ARG A 30 6.27 -19.92 13.01
CA ARG A 30 7.30 -20.79 12.42
C ARG A 30 8.67 -20.67 13.09
N ARG A 31 8.78 -19.90 14.18
CA ARG A 31 10.01 -19.61 14.94
C ARG A 31 11.08 -18.87 14.13
N GLU A 32 10.69 -18.16 13.09
CA GLU A 32 11.54 -17.31 12.25
C GLU A 32 11.51 -15.85 12.76
N GLY A 33 11.78 -15.64 14.05
CA GLY A 33 11.62 -14.33 14.70
C GLY A 33 12.47 -13.21 14.07
N GLY A 34 13.68 -13.52 13.63
CA GLY A 34 14.53 -12.56 12.92
C GLY A 34 13.89 -12.07 11.61
N ASP A 35 13.27 -12.97 10.84
CA ASP A 35 12.59 -12.61 9.61
C ASP A 35 11.26 -11.90 9.88
N ALA A 36 10.55 -12.27 10.94
CA ALA A 36 9.36 -11.53 11.39
C ALA A 36 9.69 -10.06 11.69
N HIS A 37 10.77 -9.79 12.44
CA HIS A 37 11.18 -8.43 12.74
C HIS A 37 11.71 -7.69 11.50
N ARG A 38 12.42 -8.36 10.59
CA ARG A 38 12.81 -7.76 9.29
C ARG A 38 11.60 -7.36 8.47
N TRP A 39 10.57 -8.22 8.39
CA TRP A 39 9.30 -7.90 7.75
C TRP A 39 8.66 -6.68 8.39
N LEU A 40 8.52 -6.67 9.73
CA LEU A 40 7.93 -5.56 10.47
C LEU A 40 8.69 -4.25 10.24
N LEU A 41 10.02 -4.28 10.23
CA LEU A 41 10.86 -3.11 9.98
C LEU A 41 10.70 -2.59 8.54
N LEU A 42 10.84 -3.45 7.53
CA LEU A 42 10.76 -3.05 6.12
C LEU A 42 9.35 -2.55 5.75
N PHE A 43 8.32 -3.30 6.14
CA PHE A 43 6.92 -2.89 5.95
C PHE A 43 6.61 -1.62 6.75
N GLY A 44 7.03 -1.58 8.02
CA GLY A 44 6.81 -0.44 8.91
C GLY A 44 7.47 0.85 8.39
N LEU A 45 8.67 0.76 7.82
CA LEU A 45 9.35 1.91 7.20
C LEU A 45 8.59 2.40 5.96
N ALA A 46 8.17 1.52 5.06
CA ALA A 46 7.39 1.90 3.88
C ALA A 46 6.03 2.50 4.25
N ALA A 47 5.35 1.93 5.25
CA ALA A 47 4.09 2.42 5.78
C ALA A 47 4.26 3.78 6.47
N SER A 48 5.31 3.95 7.27
CA SER A 48 5.62 5.21 7.97
C SER A 48 5.98 6.32 6.99
N LEU A 49 6.80 6.03 5.97
CA LEU A 49 7.11 7.00 4.92
C LEU A 49 5.85 7.44 4.17
N THR A 50 4.98 6.49 3.85
CA THR A 50 3.69 6.77 3.19
C THR A 50 2.82 7.66 4.06
N LEU A 51 2.68 7.32 5.34
CA LEU A 51 1.91 8.07 6.31
C LEU A 51 2.47 9.49 6.49
N ALA A 52 3.78 9.60 6.74
CA ALA A 52 4.47 10.86 6.95
C ALA A 52 4.33 11.78 5.74
N SER A 53 4.46 11.27 4.51
CA SER A 53 4.28 12.07 3.30
C SER A 53 2.87 12.67 3.19
N LYS A 54 1.83 11.91 3.57
CA LYS A 54 0.45 12.40 3.57
C LYS A 54 0.21 13.42 4.67
N LEU A 55 0.75 13.18 5.87
CA LEU A 55 0.64 14.13 6.98
C LEU A 55 1.40 15.43 6.68
N ALA A 56 2.56 15.35 6.02
CA ALA A 56 3.32 16.52 5.58
C ALA A 56 2.49 17.39 4.63
N PHE A 57 1.81 16.76 3.67
CA PHE A 57 0.91 17.48 2.77
C PHE A 57 -0.34 18.00 3.49
N MET A 58 -1.07 17.15 4.21
CA MET A 58 -2.33 17.54 4.87
C MET A 58 -2.13 18.56 5.99
N GLY A 59 -0.99 18.54 6.67
CA GLY A 59 -0.66 19.48 7.73
C GLY A 59 -0.08 20.78 7.18
N TRP A 60 0.94 20.70 6.32
CA TRP A 60 1.77 21.83 5.93
C TRP A 60 1.72 22.18 4.43
N GLY A 61 0.99 21.42 3.61
CA GLY A 61 0.93 21.61 2.16
C GLY A 61 2.21 21.18 1.43
N ILE A 62 3.11 20.45 2.11
CA ILE A 62 4.36 19.96 1.54
C ILE A 62 4.05 18.88 0.49
N GLY A 63 4.29 19.21 -0.78
CA GLY A 63 4.10 18.34 -1.93
C GLY A 63 4.83 18.92 -3.15
N ILE A 64 4.66 18.28 -4.31
CA ILE A 64 5.26 18.73 -5.57
C ILE A 64 4.11 19.07 -6.53
N PRO A 65 3.72 20.36 -6.66
CA PRO A 65 2.59 20.79 -7.49
C PRO A 65 2.72 20.37 -8.96
N GLU A 66 3.92 20.47 -9.52
CA GLU A 66 4.21 20.16 -10.93
C GLU A 66 3.92 18.70 -11.28
N TRP A 67 4.01 17.81 -10.29
CA TRP A 67 3.72 16.38 -10.43
C TRP A 67 2.38 15.99 -9.82
N ASN A 68 1.61 16.98 -9.33
CA ASN A 68 0.39 16.78 -8.56
C ASN A 68 0.60 15.76 -7.41
N PHE A 69 1.73 15.89 -6.71
CA PHE A 69 2.16 14.93 -5.69
C PHE A 69 1.82 15.42 -4.29
N THR A 70 0.91 14.73 -3.63
CA THR A 70 0.43 15.06 -2.26
C THR A 70 0.78 14.00 -1.23
N GLY A 71 1.61 13.03 -1.61
CA GLY A 71 2.04 11.93 -0.76
C GLY A 71 1.84 10.57 -1.43
N LEU A 72 2.52 9.56 -0.90
CA LEU A 72 2.57 8.24 -1.52
C LEU A 72 1.17 7.58 -1.53
N SER A 73 0.86 6.87 -2.63
CA SER A 73 -0.34 6.06 -2.72
C SER A 73 -0.26 4.88 -1.76
N GLY A 74 -1.08 4.93 -0.70
CA GLY A 74 -1.17 3.84 0.29
C GLY A 74 -1.65 2.52 -0.31
N HIS A 75 -2.56 2.54 -1.30
CA HIS A 75 -3.03 1.32 -1.96
C HIS A 75 -1.89 0.65 -2.74
N SER A 76 -1.13 1.46 -3.47
CA SER A 76 0.03 1.02 -4.24
C SER A 76 1.13 0.46 -3.34
N MET A 77 1.43 1.17 -2.23
CA MET A 77 2.43 0.73 -1.26
C MET A 77 2.03 -0.56 -0.55
N MET A 78 0.77 -0.68 -0.10
CA MET A 78 0.26 -1.89 0.54
C MET A 78 0.30 -3.08 -0.42
N ALA A 79 -0.20 -2.91 -1.66
CA ALA A 79 -0.19 -3.98 -2.64
C ALA A 79 1.24 -4.42 -3.01
N GLY A 80 2.13 -3.45 -3.25
CA GLY A 80 3.53 -3.71 -3.59
C GLY A 80 4.34 -4.36 -2.47
N SER A 81 4.01 -4.09 -1.21
CA SER A 81 4.69 -4.70 -0.06
C SER A 81 4.15 -6.08 0.30
N VAL A 82 2.84 -6.30 0.20
CA VAL A 82 2.19 -7.51 0.72
C VAL A 82 2.04 -8.61 -0.34
N LEU A 83 1.57 -8.28 -1.56
CA LEU A 83 1.22 -9.29 -2.56
C LEU A 83 2.42 -10.15 -3.04
N PRO A 84 3.61 -9.58 -3.32
CA PRO A 84 4.77 -10.40 -3.67
C PRO A 84 5.19 -11.36 -2.55
N VAL A 85 5.14 -10.91 -1.29
CA VAL A 85 5.52 -11.73 -0.14
C VAL A 85 4.53 -12.85 0.10
N LEU A 86 3.22 -12.58 0.02
CA LEU A 86 2.20 -13.62 0.08
C LEU A 86 2.38 -14.66 -1.02
N GLY A 87 2.61 -14.24 -2.26
CA GLY A 87 2.88 -15.15 -3.37
C GLY A 87 4.05 -16.09 -3.07
N ALA A 88 5.17 -15.55 -2.62
CA ALA A 88 6.36 -16.31 -2.25
C ALA A 88 6.15 -17.29 -1.08
N LEU A 89 5.30 -16.91 -0.11
CA LEU A 89 4.94 -17.76 1.05
C LEU A 89 3.96 -18.87 0.66
N LEU A 90 3.02 -18.63 -0.24
CA LEU A 90 2.05 -19.65 -0.68
C LEU A 90 2.69 -20.71 -1.58
N ALA A 91 3.72 -20.34 -2.34
CA ALA A 91 4.45 -21.26 -3.18
C ALA A 91 5.24 -22.30 -2.34
N ARG A 92 5.05 -23.59 -2.68
CA ARG A 92 5.76 -24.72 -2.06
C ARG A 92 6.87 -25.22 -3.00
N GLY A 93 7.87 -25.86 -2.41
CA GLY A 93 8.93 -26.52 -3.17
C GLY A 93 10.08 -25.58 -3.56
N ARG A 94 10.51 -25.63 -4.84
CA ARG A 94 11.79 -25.04 -5.29
C ARG A 94 11.79 -23.50 -5.22
N PRO A 95 12.95 -22.86 -4.97
CA PRO A 95 13.09 -21.40 -4.94
C PRO A 95 12.56 -20.69 -6.20
N ALA A 96 12.70 -21.31 -7.38
CA ALA A 96 12.19 -20.76 -8.63
C ALA A 96 10.66 -20.55 -8.63
N TRP A 97 9.89 -21.48 -8.04
CA TRP A 97 8.44 -21.35 -7.94
C TRP A 97 8.03 -20.21 -7.01
N ARG A 98 8.81 -20.01 -5.93
CA ARG A 98 8.60 -18.88 -5.01
C ARG A 98 8.87 -17.54 -5.69
N LEU A 99 9.92 -17.48 -6.50
CA LEU A 99 10.24 -16.29 -7.29
C LEU A 99 9.14 -16.00 -8.34
N ALA A 100 8.67 -17.04 -9.05
CA ALA A 100 7.57 -16.89 -10.00
C ALA A 100 6.29 -16.40 -9.32
N ALA A 101 5.94 -16.96 -8.15
CA ALA A 101 4.77 -16.52 -7.38
C ALA A 101 4.93 -15.09 -6.84
N ALA A 102 6.13 -14.70 -6.42
CA ALA A 102 6.44 -13.31 -6.05
C ALA A 102 6.26 -12.35 -7.23
N ALA A 103 6.71 -12.75 -8.43
CA ALA A 103 6.54 -11.97 -9.65
C ALA A 103 5.05 -11.80 -10.02
N VAL A 104 4.23 -12.86 -9.87
CA VAL A 104 2.77 -12.74 -10.03
C VAL A 104 2.19 -11.75 -9.02
N GLY A 105 2.61 -11.81 -7.75
CA GLY A 105 2.21 -10.83 -6.74
C GLY A 105 2.62 -9.40 -7.09
N MET A 106 3.80 -9.20 -7.68
CA MET A 106 4.24 -7.90 -8.19
C MET A 106 3.36 -7.42 -9.35
N LEU A 107 3.02 -8.28 -10.31
CA LEU A 107 2.13 -7.92 -11.42
C LEU A 107 0.74 -7.50 -10.91
N LEU A 108 0.21 -8.20 -9.90
CA LEU A 108 -1.04 -7.80 -9.24
C LEU A 108 -0.91 -6.45 -8.54
N ALA A 109 0.22 -6.17 -7.89
CA ALA A 109 0.47 -4.87 -7.28
C ALA A 109 0.52 -3.74 -8.33
N LEU A 110 1.15 -3.97 -9.48
CA LEU A 110 1.14 -3.03 -10.60
C LEU A 110 -0.28 -2.81 -11.11
N LEU A 111 -1.09 -3.86 -11.25
CA LEU A 111 -2.49 -3.76 -11.66
C LEU A 111 -3.36 -2.99 -10.65
N VAL A 112 -3.11 -3.15 -9.35
CA VAL A 112 -3.72 -2.31 -8.32
C VAL A 112 -3.29 -0.86 -8.50
N GLY A 113 -2.00 -0.60 -8.74
CA GLY A 113 -1.48 0.73 -9.00
C GLY A 113 -2.14 1.41 -10.22
N THR A 114 -2.24 0.71 -11.35
CA THR A 114 -2.90 1.23 -12.56
C THR A 114 -4.38 1.49 -12.30
N SER A 115 -5.07 0.64 -11.54
CA SER A 115 -6.46 0.88 -11.19
C SER A 115 -6.67 2.21 -10.46
N ARG A 116 -5.68 2.69 -9.67
CA ARG A 116 -5.75 3.97 -8.97
C ARG A 116 -5.66 5.18 -9.91
N LEU A 117 -4.97 5.01 -11.03
CA LEU A 117 -4.89 6.01 -12.10
C LEU A 117 -6.22 6.09 -12.86
N GLU A 118 -6.78 4.93 -13.23
CA GLU A 118 -8.03 4.84 -13.99
C GLU A 118 -9.25 5.41 -13.24
N ILE A 119 -9.28 5.27 -11.92
CA ILE A 119 -10.33 5.89 -11.08
C ILE A 119 -10.00 7.33 -10.69
N ASN A 120 -8.94 7.94 -11.25
CA ASN A 120 -8.48 9.31 -10.98
C ASN A 120 -8.29 9.63 -9.48
N ALA A 121 -7.93 8.63 -8.67
CA ALA A 121 -7.83 8.81 -7.23
C ALA A 121 -6.45 9.33 -6.77
N HIS A 122 -5.42 9.12 -7.59
CA HIS A 122 -4.04 9.54 -7.32
C HIS A 122 -3.36 9.99 -8.61
N SER A 123 -2.36 10.87 -8.49
CA SER A 123 -1.52 11.21 -9.64
C SER A 123 -0.51 10.08 -9.94
N PRO A 124 0.05 10.02 -11.16
CA PRO A 124 1.09 9.05 -11.52
C PRO A 124 2.28 9.06 -10.56
N ALA A 125 2.76 10.23 -10.15
CA ALA A 125 3.87 10.35 -9.21
C ALA A 125 3.57 9.67 -7.86
N GLU A 126 2.35 9.81 -7.34
CA GLU A 126 1.95 9.19 -6.08
C GLU A 126 1.85 7.67 -6.18
N VAL A 127 1.33 7.18 -7.31
CA VAL A 127 1.22 5.74 -7.59
C VAL A 127 2.59 5.11 -7.74
N TYR A 128 3.48 5.72 -8.53
CA TYR A 128 4.85 5.22 -8.71
C TYR A 128 5.65 5.27 -7.41
N ALA A 129 5.62 6.38 -6.66
CA ALA A 129 6.30 6.47 -5.38
C ALA A 129 5.78 5.43 -4.37
N GLY A 130 4.46 5.22 -4.32
CA GLY A 130 3.85 4.17 -3.50
C GLY A 130 4.30 2.77 -3.92
N LEU A 131 4.25 2.45 -5.21
CA LEU A 131 4.72 1.17 -5.76
C LEU A 131 6.20 0.94 -5.46
N SER A 132 7.06 1.95 -5.68
CA SER A 132 8.50 1.86 -5.41
C SER A 132 8.78 1.57 -3.95
N ALA A 133 8.11 2.26 -3.01
CA ALA A 133 8.27 2.00 -1.58
C ALA A 133 7.82 0.56 -1.21
N GLY A 134 6.66 0.14 -1.71
CA GLY A 134 6.12 -1.20 -1.44
C GLY A 134 6.97 -2.32 -2.02
N LEU A 135 7.29 -2.25 -3.31
CA LEU A 135 8.10 -3.23 -4.03
C LEU A 135 9.55 -3.26 -3.53
N GLY A 136 10.08 -2.11 -3.11
CA GLY A 136 11.38 -2.04 -2.44
C GLY A 136 11.39 -2.80 -1.13
N ALA A 137 10.37 -2.61 -0.28
CA ALA A 137 10.22 -3.33 0.98
C ALA A 137 10.06 -4.85 0.79
N SER A 138 9.19 -5.28 -0.13
CA SER A 138 8.98 -6.71 -0.40
C SER A 138 10.18 -7.35 -1.08
N GLY A 139 10.81 -6.67 -2.04
CA GLY A 139 12.02 -7.13 -2.71
C GLY A 139 13.19 -7.29 -1.74
N ALA A 140 13.43 -6.31 -0.87
CA ALA A 140 14.45 -6.39 0.17
C ALA A 140 14.16 -7.56 1.13
N PHE A 141 12.92 -7.70 1.59
CA PHE A 141 12.53 -8.79 2.49
C PHE A 141 12.77 -10.17 1.85
N LEU A 142 12.27 -10.37 0.62
CA LEU A 142 12.42 -11.64 -0.09
C LEU A 142 13.88 -11.96 -0.41
N TYR A 143 14.68 -10.94 -0.78
CA TYR A 143 16.11 -11.13 -1.01
C TYR A 143 16.83 -11.64 0.25
N LEU A 144 16.54 -11.04 1.41
CA LEU A 144 17.16 -11.39 2.70
C LEU A 144 16.69 -12.74 3.24
N THR A 145 15.49 -13.20 2.86
CA THR A 145 14.84 -14.40 3.46
C THR A 145 14.67 -15.58 2.50
N ARG A 146 15.13 -15.43 1.24
CA ARG A 146 14.92 -16.41 0.13
C ARG A 146 15.23 -17.88 0.45
N GLN A 147 16.17 -18.15 1.36
CA GLN A 147 16.58 -19.50 1.71
C GLN A 147 15.76 -20.14 2.85
N ARG A 148 15.09 -19.33 3.67
CA ARG A 148 14.45 -19.77 4.93
C ARG A 148 12.95 -19.50 5.00
N LEU A 149 12.37 -18.90 3.96
CA LEU A 149 10.94 -18.61 3.90
C LEU A 149 10.09 -19.86 4.16
N PRO A 150 9.28 -19.91 5.23
CA PRO A 150 8.35 -21.02 5.44
C PRO A 150 7.22 -20.96 4.40
N SER A 151 6.57 -22.09 4.13
CA SER A 151 5.35 -22.10 3.29
C SER A 151 4.13 -21.76 4.15
N LEU A 152 3.29 -20.83 3.72
CA LEU A 152 2.01 -20.49 4.34
C LEU A 152 0.91 -21.44 3.84
N SER A 153 -0.03 -21.82 4.72
CA SER A 153 -1.21 -22.59 4.32
C SER A 153 -2.20 -21.71 3.55
N PRO A 154 -2.60 -22.06 2.31
CA PRO A 154 -3.62 -21.30 1.57
C PRO A 154 -4.96 -21.21 2.31
N LEU A 155 -5.29 -22.22 3.12
CA LEU A 155 -6.50 -22.23 3.94
C LEU A 155 -6.47 -21.13 5.00
N LEU A 156 -5.32 -20.90 5.64
CA LEU A 156 -5.19 -19.83 6.64
C LEU A 156 -5.33 -18.45 5.99
N LEU A 157 -4.74 -18.25 4.81
CA LEU A 157 -4.97 -17.03 4.04
C LEU A 157 -6.44 -16.88 3.66
N GLY A 158 -7.08 -17.95 3.20
CA GLY A 158 -8.51 -17.98 2.88
C GLY A 158 -9.37 -17.58 4.07
N LEU A 159 -9.07 -18.07 5.27
CA LEU A 159 -9.78 -17.68 6.50
C LEU A 159 -9.60 -16.20 6.85
N VAL A 160 -8.39 -15.66 6.72
CA VAL A 160 -8.13 -14.23 6.95
C VAL A 160 -8.86 -13.36 5.91
N LEU A 161 -8.85 -13.76 4.64
CA LEU A 161 -9.60 -13.07 3.59
C LEU A 161 -11.11 -13.13 3.83
N LEU A 162 -11.65 -14.29 4.21
CA LEU A 162 -13.08 -14.43 4.54
C LEU A 162 -13.46 -13.55 5.72
N PHE A 163 -12.66 -13.55 6.79
CA PHE A 163 -12.90 -12.72 7.96
C PHE A 163 -12.85 -11.22 7.62
N THR A 164 -11.86 -10.77 6.85
CA THR A 164 -11.74 -9.36 6.48
C THR A 164 -12.87 -8.91 5.55
N LEU A 165 -13.27 -9.76 4.61
CA LEU A 165 -14.40 -9.49 3.71
C LEU A 165 -15.74 -9.48 4.45
N SER A 166 -15.93 -10.35 5.46
CA SER A 166 -17.15 -10.34 6.28
C SER A 166 -17.25 -9.08 7.12
N GLN A 167 -16.15 -8.58 7.69
CA GLN A 167 -16.12 -7.29 8.38
C GLN A 167 -16.46 -6.14 7.43
N GLY A 168 -15.97 -6.17 6.19
CA GLY A 168 -16.32 -5.18 5.16
C GLY A 168 -17.81 -5.15 4.79
N ALA A 169 -18.52 -6.28 4.92
CA ALA A 169 -19.96 -6.37 4.69
C ALA A 169 -20.79 -5.74 5.83
N THR A 170 -20.23 -5.66 7.05
CA THR A 170 -20.90 -5.02 8.20
C THR A 170 -20.86 -3.49 8.19
N GLY A 171 -20.18 -2.88 7.21
CA GLY A 171 -20.18 -1.43 7.00
C GLY A 171 -19.26 -0.62 7.93
N VAL A 172 -18.59 -1.25 8.90
CA VAL A 172 -17.60 -0.60 9.78
C VAL A 172 -16.29 -0.39 9.01
N ARG A 173 -16.23 0.67 8.19
CA ARG A 173 -14.97 1.14 7.60
C ARG A 173 -14.22 1.91 8.67
N ALA A 174 -13.00 1.48 9.00
CA ALA A 174 -12.11 2.25 9.86
C ALA A 174 -12.00 3.68 9.30
N PRO A 175 -12.24 4.74 10.11
CA PRO A 175 -12.26 6.13 9.64
C PRO A 175 -10.82 6.64 9.42
N THR A 176 -9.94 5.82 8.83
CA THR A 176 -8.51 6.09 8.72
C THR A 176 -8.26 7.42 8.02
N HIS A 177 -9.03 7.74 6.98
CA HIS A 177 -8.91 9.02 6.29
C HIS A 177 -9.30 10.22 7.17
N GLN A 178 -10.43 10.13 7.89
CA GLN A 178 -10.89 11.18 8.79
C GLN A 178 -9.98 11.34 10.01
N LEU A 179 -9.43 10.24 10.53
CA LEU A 179 -8.45 10.24 11.61
C LEU A 179 -7.16 10.93 11.17
N LEU A 180 -6.67 10.63 9.96
CA LEU A 180 -5.50 11.28 9.38
C LEU A 180 -5.72 12.79 9.20
N GLN A 181 -6.88 13.20 8.70
CA GLN A 181 -7.24 14.61 8.58
C GLN A 181 -7.26 15.31 9.93
N ARG A 182 -7.87 14.70 10.96
CA ARG A 182 -7.92 15.26 12.32
C ARG A 182 -6.54 15.35 12.96
N LEU A 183 -5.71 14.32 12.81
CA LEU A 183 -4.34 14.33 13.31
C LEU A 183 -3.52 15.42 12.62
N ALA A 184 -3.56 15.49 11.28
CA ALA A 184 -2.87 16.53 10.52
C ALA A 184 -3.33 17.94 10.92
N ALA A 185 -4.64 18.16 11.04
CA ALA A 185 -5.21 19.43 11.49
C ALA A 185 -4.74 19.81 12.91
N SER A 186 -4.74 18.85 13.84
CA SER A 186 -4.27 19.07 15.22
C SER A 186 -2.77 19.39 15.29
N MET A 187 -1.94 18.68 14.52
CA MET A 187 -0.49 18.89 14.49
C MET A 187 -0.10 20.21 13.84
N ALA A 188 -0.89 20.66 12.85
CA ALA A 188 -0.66 21.90 12.13
C ALA A 188 -1.30 23.13 12.80
N GLY A 189 -2.08 22.94 13.87
CA GLY A 189 -2.82 24.03 14.52
C GLY A 189 -3.89 24.65 13.61
N ARG A 190 -4.56 23.84 12.77
CA ARG A 190 -5.56 24.29 11.79
C ARG A 190 -6.93 23.67 12.07
N ASP A 191 -7.99 24.36 11.69
CA ASP A 191 -9.37 23.86 11.81
C ASP A 191 -9.68 22.74 10.82
N GLN A 192 -9.00 22.72 9.67
CA GLN A 192 -9.18 21.72 8.61
C GLN A 192 -7.84 21.34 7.96
N ALA A 193 -7.75 20.11 7.46
CA ALA A 193 -6.58 19.61 6.74
C ALA A 193 -6.42 20.28 5.37
N PHE A 194 -5.18 20.55 4.96
CA PHE A 194 -4.84 21.09 3.65
C PHE A 194 -5.22 20.09 2.55
N THR A 195 -5.92 20.57 1.53
CA THR A 195 -6.37 19.77 0.38
C THR A 195 -5.74 20.28 -0.91
N ARG A 196 -5.75 19.45 -1.96
CA ARG A 196 -5.30 19.80 -3.32
C ARG A 196 -5.92 21.08 -3.88
N GLU A 197 -7.10 21.44 -3.40
CA GLU A 197 -7.84 22.61 -3.88
C GLU A 197 -7.20 23.93 -3.42
N HIS A 198 -6.43 23.89 -2.34
CA HIS A 198 -5.74 25.05 -1.76
C HIS A 198 -4.44 25.41 -2.48
N TRP A 199 -3.93 24.57 -3.40
CA TRP A 199 -2.84 24.97 -4.27
C TRP A 199 -3.31 26.05 -5.27
N PRO A 200 -2.53 27.13 -5.50
CA PRO A 200 -2.95 28.26 -6.32
C PRO A 200 -3.41 27.84 -7.72
N ALA A 201 -4.56 28.37 -8.16
CA ALA A 201 -5.19 28.05 -9.45
C ALA A 201 -4.34 28.34 -10.70
N ALA A 202 -3.24 29.09 -10.57
CA ALA A 202 -2.39 29.50 -11.69
C ALA A 202 -1.71 28.33 -12.44
N GLU A 203 -1.53 27.17 -11.80
CA GLU A 203 -0.94 26.00 -12.45
C GLU A 203 -1.94 25.08 -13.17
N ARG A 204 -3.24 25.15 -12.81
CA ARG A 204 -4.29 24.39 -13.50
C ARG A 204 -4.44 24.80 -14.97
N LEU A 205 -4.14 26.07 -15.28
CA LEU A 205 -4.20 26.62 -16.64
C LEU A 205 -3.00 26.23 -17.51
N LYS A 206 -1.82 25.95 -16.92
CA LYS A 206 -0.64 25.51 -17.69
C LYS A 206 -0.72 24.04 -18.13
N ALA A 207 -1.39 23.19 -17.35
CA ALA A 207 -1.55 21.76 -17.68
C ALA A 207 -2.69 21.48 -18.69
N GLN A 208 -3.58 22.44 -18.96
CA GLN A 208 -4.71 22.32 -19.89
C GLN A 208 -4.49 23.05 -21.23
N ALA A 209 -3.38 23.77 -21.40
CA ALA A 209 -3.04 24.35 -22.70
C ALA A 209 -2.62 23.23 -23.66
N PRO A 210 -3.30 23.01 -24.80
CA PRO A 210 -2.81 22.09 -25.81
C PRO A 210 -1.45 22.60 -26.30
N ALA A 211 -0.49 21.69 -26.45
CA ALA A 211 0.82 22.00 -27.00
C ALA A 211 0.65 22.72 -28.34
N ALA A 212 1.02 24.00 -28.38
CA ALA A 212 1.06 24.81 -29.59
C ALA A 212 2.32 24.47 -30.39
#